data_AF-A0A2V7AQH1-F1
#
_entry.id   AF-A0A2V7AQH1-F1
#
_cell.length_a   1.000
_cell.length_b   1.000
_cell.length_c   1.000
_cell.angle_alpha   90.00
_cell.angle_beta   90.00
_cell.angle_gamma   90.00
#
_symmetry.space_group_name_H-M   'P 1'
#
loop_
_entity.id
_entity.type
_entity.pdbx_description
1 polymer ?
#
loop_
_entity_poly.entity_id
_entity_poly.type
_entity_poly.pdbx_seq_one_letter_code
_entity_poly.pdbx_strand_id
1 'polypeptide(L)'
;MRAVEHSVVAWPTPLMPLAGAAAGFFCGLGFGWLATQRTGVYFAMVTLALAELLFTLAPSWNSVFGGESGISTMRMNSWSINFASDTGVYHLTLAWVVGSTWCLWAFTRTPMGRLALAVRDNEHRVRFLGFNTHGAKTLIFAISAMFAGVAGALLAIANEATNYAVFSAQASANVVLQTFIGGAGTFFGPALGAATMTFFARVTSDLTRSWLLYQGLIFVIVMLFVPDGIGGLISTHARRLRATAVRHLVLPYLLCLMVGVLLAVGVVFVVESVHVVLSDAYAVMRRAHGGALVPYALFGRQFDPRSPWTWAIPAVLLLAGAALLPLARRLTRTGWSRALNTSVA
;
A
#
# COMPACT_ATOMS: atom_id res chain seq x y z
N MET A 1 -25.88 1.01 5.39
CA MET A 1 -26.36 0.80 4.00
C MET A 1 -27.78 0.23 3.99
N ARG A 2 -28.05 -0.94 4.61
CA ARG A 2 -29.43 -1.47 4.76
C ARG A 2 -30.46 -0.50 5.38
N ALA A 3 -30.07 0.29 6.38
CA ALA A 3 -30.95 1.30 6.98
C ALA A 3 -31.37 2.43 6.00
N VAL A 4 -30.58 2.67 4.97
CA VAL A 4 -30.87 3.64 3.90
C VAL A 4 -31.76 3.01 2.83
N GLU A 5 -31.54 1.74 2.49
CA GLU A 5 -32.36 0.98 1.53
C GLU A 5 -33.78 0.73 2.03
N HIS A 6 -33.97 0.47 3.32
CA HIS A 6 -35.29 0.29 3.92
C HIS A 6 -36.06 1.60 4.18
N SER A 7 -35.64 2.74 3.60
CA SER A 7 -36.33 4.04 3.69
C SER A 7 -36.59 4.58 5.11
N VAL A 8 -35.85 4.11 6.13
CA VAL A 8 -35.96 4.63 7.51
C VAL A 8 -35.18 5.93 7.68
N VAL A 9 -34.07 6.10 6.96
CA VAL A 9 -33.36 7.39 6.88
C VAL A 9 -32.85 7.62 5.45
N ALA A 10 -33.42 8.60 4.75
CA ALA A 10 -32.95 9.04 3.43
C ALA A 10 -31.62 9.80 3.58
N TRP A 11 -30.53 9.07 3.81
CA TRP A 11 -29.20 9.66 3.93
C TRP A 11 -28.64 9.93 2.53
N PRO A 12 -28.30 11.18 2.17
CA PRO A 12 -27.64 11.49 0.91
C PRO A 12 -26.37 10.65 0.73
N THR A 13 -26.17 10.06 -0.45
CA THR A 13 -24.95 9.33 -0.82
C THR A 13 -23.66 10.10 -0.53
N PRO A 14 -23.57 11.43 -0.69
CA PRO A 14 -22.37 12.20 -0.37
C PRO A 14 -22.02 12.22 1.12
N LEU A 15 -23.00 11.97 1.99
CA LEU A 15 -22.85 12.01 3.45
C LEU A 15 -22.61 10.63 4.07
N MET A 16 -22.69 9.54 3.29
CA MET A 16 -22.37 8.20 3.78
C MET A 16 -20.97 8.09 4.42
N PRO A 17 -19.92 8.76 3.90
CA PRO A 17 -18.61 8.70 4.55
C PRO A 17 -18.59 9.27 5.98
N LEU A 18 -19.51 10.17 6.35
CA LEU A 18 -19.67 10.62 7.74
C LEU A 18 -20.20 9.52 8.66
N ALA A 19 -21.12 8.70 8.17
CA ALA A 19 -21.60 7.54 8.93
C ALA A 19 -20.47 6.53 9.14
N GLY A 20 -19.65 6.31 8.10
CA GLY A 20 -18.41 5.53 8.20
C GLY A 20 -17.43 6.12 9.22
N ALA A 21 -17.26 7.45 9.22
CA ALA A 21 -16.43 8.16 10.17
C ALA A 21 -16.89 7.94 11.62
N ALA A 22 -18.19 8.13 11.88
CA ALA A 22 -18.78 7.95 13.21
C ALA A 22 -18.63 6.50 13.69
N ALA A 23 -19.00 5.52 12.86
CA ALA A 23 -18.85 4.11 13.17
C ALA A 23 -17.39 3.75 13.46
N GLY A 24 -16.46 4.20 12.60
CA GLY A 24 -15.03 4.01 12.79
C GLY A 24 -14.51 4.63 14.08
N PHE A 25 -14.98 5.83 14.44
CA PHE A 25 -14.59 6.51 15.68
C PHE A 25 -15.04 5.73 16.93
N PHE A 26 -16.31 5.32 17.00
CA PHE A 26 -16.83 4.60 18.16
C PHE A 26 -16.25 3.19 18.29
N CYS A 27 -16.13 2.44 17.18
CA CYS A 27 -15.42 1.16 17.19
C CYS A 27 -13.95 1.34 17.58
N GLY A 28 -13.31 2.40 17.09
CA GLY A 28 -11.94 2.76 17.42
C GLY A 28 -11.75 3.14 18.89
N LEU A 29 -12.73 3.78 19.54
CA LEU A 29 -12.68 4.02 20.98
C LEU A 29 -12.70 2.70 21.78
N GLY A 30 -13.60 1.78 21.43
CA GLY A 30 -13.70 0.47 22.09
C GLY A 30 -12.45 -0.39 21.88
N PHE A 31 -12.10 -0.64 20.62
CA PHE A 31 -10.93 -1.45 20.26
C PHE A 31 -9.61 -0.78 20.66
N GLY A 32 -9.51 0.54 20.50
CA GLY A 32 -8.34 1.32 20.88
C GLY A 32 -8.12 1.33 22.39
N TRP A 33 -9.18 1.36 23.19
CA TRP A 33 -9.07 1.25 24.64
C TRP A 33 -8.45 -0.09 25.06
N LEU A 34 -8.83 -1.19 24.40
CA LEU A 34 -8.23 -2.50 24.67
C LEU A 34 -6.80 -2.60 24.14
N ALA A 35 -6.58 -2.24 22.87
CA ALA A 35 -5.30 -2.41 22.20
C ALA A 35 -4.19 -1.59 22.85
N THR A 36 -4.46 -0.33 23.20
CA THR A 36 -3.44 0.63 23.68
C THR A 36 -3.01 0.42 25.13
N GLN A 37 -3.57 -0.57 25.83
CA GLN A 37 -3.07 -1.01 27.15
C GLN A 37 -1.68 -1.62 27.05
N ARG A 38 -1.35 -2.20 25.89
CA ARG A 38 -0.04 -2.79 25.61
C ARG A 38 0.70 -1.93 24.58
N THR A 39 2.01 -2.10 24.50
CA THR A 39 2.88 -1.36 23.57
C THR A 39 3.71 -2.32 22.73
N GLY A 40 4.22 -1.81 21.60
CA GLY A 40 5.11 -2.57 20.71
C GLY A 40 4.44 -3.80 20.09
N VAL A 41 5.10 -4.95 20.18
CA VAL A 41 4.66 -6.20 19.55
C VAL A 41 3.32 -6.68 20.10
N TYR A 42 3.09 -6.52 21.41
CA TYR A 42 1.82 -6.92 22.04
C TYR A 42 0.64 -6.09 21.53
N PHE A 43 0.84 -4.78 21.28
CA PHE A 43 -0.18 -3.94 20.66
C PHE A 43 -0.55 -4.49 19.27
N ALA A 44 0.46 -4.81 18.46
CA ALA A 44 0.24 -5.36 17.12
C ALA A 44 -0.50 -6.71 17.15
N MET A 45 -0.14 -7.61 18.08
CA MET A 45 -0.82 -8.89 18.27
C MET A 45 -2.29 -8.72 18.66
N VAL A 46 -2.61 -7.77 19.55
CA VAL A 46 -4.02 -7.48 19.90
C VAL A 46 -4.78 -6.94 18.71
N THR A 47 -4.20 -6.01 17.93
CA THR A 47 -4.88 -5.49 16.74
C THR A 47 -5.10 -6.55 15.67
N LEU A 48 -4.15 -7.48 15.49
CA LEU A 48 -4.31 -8.60 14.57
C LEU A 48 -5.40 -9.56 15.04
N ALA A 49 -5.42 -9.89 16.33
CA ALA A 49 -6.45 -10.74 16.92
C ALA A 49 -7.86 -10.12 16.77
N LEU A 50 -7.99 -8.80 16.95
CA LEU A 50 -9.24 -8.08 16.70
C LEU A 50 -9.65 -8.11 15.23
N ALA A 51 -8.70 -8.00 14.29
CA ALA A 51 -8.98 -8.12 12.86
C ALA A 51 -9.47 -9.53 12.50
N GLU A 52 -8.80 -10.58 12.98
CA GLU A 52 -9.19 -11.98 12.74
C GLU A 52 -10.53 -12.34 13.39
N LEU A 53 -10.81 -11.79 14.58
CA LEU A 53 -12.11 -11.90 15.22
C LEU A 53 -13.22 -11.36 14.31
N LEU A 54 -13.05 -10.15 13.75
CA LEU A 54 -14.03 -9.55 12.84
C LEU A 54 -14.13 -10.33 11.52
N PHE A 55 -13.01 -10.80 10.97
CA PHE A 55 -12.99 -11.61 9.76
C PHE A 55 -13.76 -12.92 9.92
N THR A 56 -13.67 -13.56 11.08
CA THR A 56 -14.39 -14.80 11.40
C THR A 56 -15.86 -14.54 11.77
N LEU A 57 -16.14 -13.43 12.45
CA LEU A 57 -17.49 -13.07 12.91
C LEU A 57 -18.38 -12.56 11.77
N ALA A 58 -17.82 -11.84 10.80
CA ALA A 58 -18.58 -11.19 9.73
C ALA A 58 -19.42 -12.16 8.87
N PRO A 59 -18.90 -13.34 8.45
CA PRO A 59 -19.70 -14.35 7.75
C PRO A 59 -20.87 -14.92 8.59
N SER A 60 -20.69 -15.07 9.91
CA SER A 60 -21.71 -15.63 10.79
C SER A 60 -22.80 -14.62 11.17
N TRP A 61 -22.51 -13.32 11.11
CA TRP A 61 -23.40 -12.27 11.59
C TRP A 61 -24.20 -11.59 10.47
N ASN A 62 -25.18 -12.34 9.95
CA ASN A 62 -26.00 -11.96 8.79
C ASN A 62 -26.75 -10.64 8.94
N SER A 63 -27.21 -10.28 10.14
CA SER A 63 -28.01 -9.06 10.34
C SER A 63 -27.20 -7.78 10.13
N VAL A 64 -25.93 -7.77 10.56
CA VAL A 64 -25.06 -6.59 10.54
C VAL A 64 -24.21 -6.53 9.26
N PHE A 65 -23.56 -7.65 8.89
CA PHE A 65 -22.58 -7.68 7.79
C PHE A 65 -23.10 -8.33 6.51
N GLY A 66 -24.31 -8.89 6.53
CA GLY A 66 -24.88 -9.60 5.38
C GLY A 66 -24.32 -10.99 5.13
N GLY A 67 -23.46 -11.49 6.02
CA GLY A 67 -22.91 -12.84 5.96
C GLY A 67 -21.88 -13.03 4.86
N GLU A 68 -21.82 -14.24 4.30
CA GLU A 68 -20.91 -14.59 3.21
C GLU A 68 -21.20 -13.80 1.92
N SER A 69 -22.49 -13.55 1.63
CA SER A 69 -22.93 -12.78 0.46
C SER A 69 -22.60 -11.29 0.57
N GLY A 70 -22.36 -10.79 1.78
CA GLY A 70 -22.12 -9.38 2.04
C GLY A 70 -23.37 -8.51 1.89
N ILE A 71 -23.14 -7.21 1.75
CA ILE A 71 -24.17 -6.20 1.58
C ILE A 71 -23.94 -5.51 0.24
N SER A 72 -24.96 -5.60 -0.63
CA SER A 72 -25.05 -4.76 -1.82
C SER A 72 -25.56 -3.37 -1.43
N THR A 73 -25.15 -2.35 -2.15
CA THR A 73 -25.60 -0.97 -1.95
C THR A 73 -25.88 -0.34 -3.30
N MET A 74 -27.04 0.30 -3.43
CA MET A 74 -27.36 1.09 -4.62
C MET A 74 -26.93 2.54 -4.43
N ARG A 75 -26.32 3.11 -5.48
CA ARG A 75 -25.93 4.53 -5.52
C ARG A 75 -27.18 5.38 -5.83
N MET A 76 -27.75 6.03 -4.81
CA MET A 76 -28.83 6.99 -5.02
C MET A 76 -28.26 8.30 -5.57
N ASN A 77 -28.87 8.83 -6.66
CA ASN A 77 -28.57 10.18 -7.15
C ASN A 77 -28.95 11.21 -6.06
N SER A 78 -28.08 12.20 -5.83
CA SER A 78 -28.30 13.22 -4.80
C SER A 78 -27.68 14.55 -5.22
N TRP A 79 -28.29 15.66 -4.79
CA TRP A 79 -27.82 17.03 -5.05
C TRP A 79 -27.52 17.35 -6.53
N SER A 80 -28.33 16.82 -7.45
CA SER A 80 -28.18 17.01 -8.91
C SER A 80 -26.91 16.37 -9.52
N ILE A 81 -26.13 15.62 -8.74
CA ILE A 81 -24.92 14.92 -9.22
C ILE A 81 -25.27 13.44 -9.47
N ASN A 82 -25.18 13.03 -10.73
CA ASN A 82 -25.46 11.64 -11.10
C ASN A 82 -24.36 10.68 -10.59
N PHE A 83 -24.64 9.98 -9.49
CA PHE A 83 -23.77 8.96 -8.91
C PHE A 83 -23.87 7.59 -9.60
N ALA A 84 -24.72 7.43 -10.63
CA ALA A 84 -24.69 6.24 -11.48
C ALA A 84 -23.46 6.22 -12.41
N SER A 85 -22.82 7.37 -12.65
CA SER A 85 -21.59 7.45 -13.43
C SER A 85 -20.35 7.39 -12.53
N ASP A 86 -19.36 6.60 -12.91
CA ASP A 86 -18.06 6.49 -12.22
C ASP A 86 -17.36 7.85 -12.05
N THR A 87 -17.60 8.80 -12.95
CA THR A 87 -17.05 10.16 -12.86
C THR A 87 -17.59 10.91 -11.64
N GLY A 88 -18.88 10.75 -11.31
CA GLY A 88 -19.49 11.37 -10.14
C GLY A 88 -18.91 10.83 -8.84
N VAL A 89 -18.71 9.51 -8.78
CA VAL A 89 -18.09 8.83 -7.64
C VAL A 89 -16.61 9.20 -7.49
N TYR A 90 -15.90 9.38 -8.61
CA TYR A 90 -14.52 9.88 -8.60
C TYR A 90 -14.43 11.27 -7.96
N HIS A 91 -15.26 12.23 -8.38
CA HIS A 91 -15.25 13.58 -7.80
C HIS A 91 -15.62 13.60 -6.31
N LEU A 92 -16.60 12.78 -5.91
CA LEU A 92 -16.96 12.62 -4.50
C LEU A 92 -15.79 12.07 -3.68
N THR A 93 -15.15 11.00 -4.18
CA THR A 93 -14.00 10.37 -3.53
C THR A 93 -12.84 11.37 -3.43
N LEU A 94 -12.55 12.10 -4.51
CA LEU A 94 -11.52 13.12 -4.54
C LEU A 94 -11.77 14.21 -3.51
N ALA A 95 -13.00 14.73 -3.42
CA ALA A 95 -13.37 15.75 -2.44
C ALA A 95 -13.14 15.26 -0.99
N TRP A 96 -13.56 14.04 -0.68
CA TRP A 96 -13.36 13.43 0.64
C TRP A 96 -11.90 13.14 0.96
N VAL A 97 -11.12 12.67 -0.02
CA VAL A 97 -9.68 12.41 0.14
C VAL A 97 -8.93 13.72 0.40
N VAL A 98 -9.19 14.77 -0.39
CA VAL A 98 -8.59 16.10 -0.19
C VAL A 98 -9.00 16.68 1.17
N GLY A 99 -10.29 16.62 1.52
CA GLY A 99 -10.81 17.10 2.80
C GLY A 99 -10.19 16.36 3.99
N SER A 100 -10.13 15.02 3.92
CA SER A 100 -9.54 14.19 4.97
C SER A 100 -8.03 14.41 5.11
N THR A 101 -7.32 14.57 4.00
CA THR A 101 -5.89 14.90 3.99
C THR A 101 -5.64 16.28 4.62
N TRP A 102 -6.46 17.27 4.29
CA TRP A 102 -6.38 18.60 4.90
C TRP A 102 -6.69 18.55 6.40
N CYS A 103 -7.73 17.83 6.82
CA CYS A 103 -8.07 17.63 8.24
C CYS A 103 -6.95 16.96 9.01
N LEU A 104 -6.34 15.88 8.46
CA LEU A 104 -5.19 15.21 9.07
C LEU A 104 -4.00 16.15 9.18
N TRP A 105 -3.73 16.95 8.15
CA TRP A 105 -2.66 17.94 8.18
C TRP A 105 -2.91 19.01 9.24
N ALA A 106 -4.13 19.54 9.33
CA ALA A 106 -4.52 20.49 10.37
C ALA A 106 -4.38 19.87 11.77
N PHE A 107 -4.78 18.59 11.94
CA PHE A 107 -4.64 17.85 13.18
C PHE A 107 -3.18 17.77 13.65
N THR A 108 -2.22 17.57 12.74
CA THR A 108 -0.78 17.54 13.11
C THR A 108 -0.28 18.84 13.77
N ARG A 109 -0.95 19.96 13.55
CA ARG A 109 -0.58 21.28 14.09
C ARG A 109 -1.20 21.58 15.44
N THR A 110 -2.20 20.80 15.84
CA THR A 110 -2.89 20.95 17.13
C THR A 110 -2.02 20.47 18.30
N PRO A 111 -2.32 20.89 19.55
CA PRO A 111 -1.64 20.38 20.73
C PRO A 111 -1.71 18.86 20.87
N MET A 112 -2.83 18.24 20.45
CA MET A 112 -3.01 16.79 20.45
C MET A 112 -2.06 16.10 19.47
N GLY A 113 -1.87 16.66 18.27
CA GLY A 113 -0.88 16.16 17.31
C GLY A 113 0.55 16.21 17.83
N ARG A 114 0.90 17.28 18.56
CA ARG A 114 2.22 17.39 19.23
C ARG A 114 2.36 16.40 20.39
N LEU A 115 1.29 16.17 21.15
CA LEU A 115 1.26 15.15 22.20
C LEU A 115 1.47 13.75 21.62
N ALA A 116 0.88 13.43 20.46
CA ALA A 116 1.11 12.17 19.77
C ALA A 116 2.59 11.94 19.43
N LEU A 117 3.28 13.00 18.95
CA LEU A 117 4.72 12.95 18.69
C LEU A 117 5.53 12.75 19.98
N ALA A 118 5.17 13.47 21.05
CA ALA A 118 5.85 13.32 22.35
C ALA A 118 5.68 11.91 22.94
N VAL A 119 4.47 11.32 22.82
CA VAL A 119 4.19 9.94 23.26
C VAL A 119 4.99 8.93 22.45
N ARG A 120 5.14 9.15 21.14
CA ARG A 120 5.99 8.33 20.26
C ARG A 120 7.45 8.35 20.68
N ASP A 121 7.99 9.53 21.02
CA ASP A 121 9.40 9.69 21.35
C ASP A 121 9.74 9.07 22.72
N ASN A 122 8.93 9.36 23.75
CA ASN A 122 9.12 8.78 25.07
C ASN A 122 7.84 8.84 25.93
N GLU A 123 7.09 7.74 25.90
CA GLU A 123 5.85 7.60 26.69
C GLU A 123 6.08 7.82 28.20
N HIS A 124 7.19 7.31 28.75
CA HIS A 124 7.49 7.46 30.18
C HIS A 124 7.65 8.94 30.57
N ARG A 125 8.38 9.73 29.77
CA ARG A 125 8.55 11.17 30.01
C ARG A 125 7.24 11.93 29.94
N VAL A 126 6.37 11.61 28.98
CA VAL A 126 5.05 12.26 28.87
C VAL A 126 4.18 11.96 30.10
N ARG A 127 4.26 10.75 30.64
CA ARG A 127 3.55 10.40 31.89
C ARG A 127 4.09 11.16 33.10
N PHE A 128 5.40 11.39 33.20
CA PHE A 128 6.00 12.23 34.25
C PHE A 128 5.55 13.70 34.18
N LEU A 129 5.18 14.19 33.00
CA LEU A 129 4.60 15.53 32.82
C LEU A 129 3.11 15.60 33.21
N GLY A 130 2.52 14.51 33.71
CA GLY A 130 1.13 14.46 34.18
C GLY A 130 0.08 14.12 33.11
N PHE A 131 0.49 13.82 31.87
CA PHE A 131 -0.45 13.46 30.80
C PHE A 131 -0.86 11.98 30.89
N ASN A 132 -2.16 11.71 30.66
CA ASN A 132 -2.67 10.35 30.50
C ASN A 132 -2.31 9.79 29.11
N THR A 133 -1.19 9.07 29.04
CA THR A 133 -0.68 8.48 27.78
C THR A 133 -1.63 7.45 27.19
N HIS A 134 -2.37 6.71 28.02
CA HIS A 134 -3.32 5.71 27.57
C HIS A 134 -4.53 6.38 26.88
N GLY A 135 -5.14 7.36 27.53
CA GLY A 135 -6.24 8.14 26.94
C GLY A 135 -5.84 8.83 25.63
N ALA A 136 -4.61 9.37 25.57
CA ALA A 136 -4.09 9.97 24.35
C ALA A 136 -3.95 8.96 23.20
N LYS A 137 -3.37 7.78 23.46
CA LYS A 137 -3.25 6.70 22.46
C LYS A 137 -4.62 6.20 21.98
N THR A 138 -5.57 6.00 22.90
CA THR A 138 -6.94 5.58 22.54
C THR A 138 -7.62 6.58 21.64
N LEU A 139 -7.50 7.89 21.93
CA LEU A 139 -8.08 8.93 21.08
C LEU A 139 -7.40 8.99 19.70
N ILE A 140 -6.08 8.87 19.64
CA ILE A 140 -5.34 8.81 18.36
C ILE A 140 -5.78 7.60 17.54
N PHE A 141 -5.97 6.45 18.18
CA PHE A 141 -6.48 5.24 17.55
C PHE A 141 -7.91 5.45 17.01
N ALA A 142 -8.80 6.05 17.81
CA ALA A 142 -10.18 6.34 17.40
C ALA A 142 -10.25 7.33 16.23
N ILE A 143 -9.42 8.38 16.23
CA ILE A 143 -9.33 9.32 15.12
C ILE A 143 -8.78 8.62 13.86
N SER A 144 -7.80 7.74 13.99
CA SER A 144 -7.29 6.95 12.86
C SER A 144 -8.37 6.02 12.29
N ALA A 145 -9.12 5.36 13.16
CA ALA A 145 -10.24 4.49 12.79
C ALA A 145 -11.40 5.27 12.15
N MET A 146 -11.63 6.53 12.56
CA MET A 146 -12.58 7.44 11.92
C MET A 146 -12.24 7.66 10.43
N PHE A 147 -10.98 8.00 10.12
CA PHE A 147 -10.55 8.17 8.72
C PHE A 147 -10.51 6.84 7.95
N ALA A 148 -10.18 5.73 8.59
CA ALA A 148 -10.31 4.40 7.99
C ALA A 148 -11.78 4.05 7.67
N GLY A 149 -12.72 4.47 8.53
CA GLY A 149 -14.16 4.32 8.31
C GLY A 149 -14.68 5.17 7.15
N VAL A 150 -14.17 6.40 6.98
CA VAL A 150 -14.42 7.23 5.77
C VAL A 150 -13.95 6.48 4.53
N ALA A 151 -12.72 5.94 4.55
CA ALA A 151 -12.17 5.19 3.43
C ALA A 151 -12.97 3.91 3.11
N GLY A 152 -13.41 3.16 4.14
CA GLY A 152 -14.26 1.98 3.98
C GLY A 152 -15.64 2.31 3.40
N ALA A 153 -16.26 3.42 3.82
CA ALA A 153 -17.52 3.88 3.23
C ALA A 153 -17.35 4.28 1.76
N LEU A 154 -16.26 4.97 1.41
CA LEU A 154 -15.93 5.30 0.02
C LEU A 154 -15.69 4.05 -0.82
N LEU A 155 -14.99 3.05 -0.27
CA LEU A 155 -14.77 1.76 -0.93
C LEU A 155 -16.10 1.04 -1.21
N ALA A 156 -17.01 1.04 -0.25
CA ALA A 156 -18.33 0.43 -0.42
C ALA A 156 -19.19 1.16 -1.46
N ILE A 157 -19.11 2.50 -1.53
CA ILE A 157 -19.75 3.28 -2.61
C ILE A 157 -19.12 2.95 -3.97
N ALA A 158 -17.78 2.84 -4.03
CA ALA A 158 -17.05 2.57 -5.27
C ALA A 158 -17.31 1.16 -5.81
N ASN A 159 -17.49 0.15 -4.96
CA ASN A 159 -17.69 -1.23 -5.40
C ASN A 159 -19.16 -1.65 -5.50
N GLU A 160 -20.11 -0.87 -4.98
CA GLU A 160 -21.56 -1.18 -4.92
C GLU A 160 -21.92 -2.49 -4.17
N ALA A 161 -20.92 -3.25 -3.73
CA ALA A 161 -21.08 -4.41 -2.88
C ALA A 161 -19.84 -4.52 -1.98
N THR A 162 -20.04 -4.99 -0.76
CA THR A 162 -18.95 -5.26 0.18
C THR A 162 -19.24 -6.55 0.93
N ASN A 163 -18.24 -7.44 0.97
CA ASN A 163 -18.31 -8.70 1.69
C ASN A 163 -17.27 -8.74 2.83
N TYR A 164 -17.23 -9.84 3.57
CA TYR A 164 -16.34 -10.03 4.72
C TYR A 164 -14.83 -9.98 4.36
N ALA A 165 -14.44 -10.10 3.09
CA ALA A 165 -13.04 -10.10 2.68
C ALA A 165 -12.31 -8.79 2.98
N VAL A 166 -13.05 -7.69 3.18
CA VAL A 166 -12.48 -6.39 3.61
C VAL A 166 -11.88 -6.44 5.02
N PHE A 167 -12.28 -7.40 5.85
CA PHE A 167 -11.71 -7.62 7.19
C PHE A 167 -10.46 -8.51 7.17
N SER A 168 -10.08 -9.06 6.01
CA SER A 168 -8.94 -9.97 5.92
C SER A 168 -7.63 -9.32 6.37
N ALA A 169 -6.76 -10.12 6.99
CA ALA A 169 -5.40 -9.69 7.31
C ALA A 169 -4.63 -9.24 6.05
N GLN A 170 -4.92 -9.83 4.89
CA GLN A 170 -4.31 -9.43 3.62
C GLN A 170 -4.68 -7.99 3.22
N ALA A 171 -5.94 -7.58 3.40
CA ALA A 171 -6.35 -6.20 3.12
C ALA A 171 -5.61 -5.21 4.02
N SER A 172 -5.48 -5.53 5.31
CA SER A 172 -4.72 -4.73 6.27
C SER A 172 -3.23 -4.67 5.90
N ALA A 173 -2.64 -5.81 5.52
CA ALA A 173 -1.25 -5.90 5.08
C ALA A 173 -1.00 -5.01 3.85
N ASN A 174 -1.91 -4.98 2.88
CA ASN A 174 -1.76 -4.13 1.69
C ASN A 174 -1.64 -2.64 2.03
N VAL A 175 -2.46 -2.13 2.96
CA VAL A 175 -2.38 -0.72 3.40
C VAL A 175 -1.05 -0.43 4.10
N VAL A 176 -0.59 -1.36 4.94
CA VAL A 176 0.71 -1.26 5.61
C VAL A 176 1.86 -1.23 4.60
N LEU A 177 1.84 -2.14 3.61
CA LEU A 177 2.82 -2.19 2.53
C LEU A 177 2.87 -0.87 1.76
N GLN A 178 1.72 -0.34 1.34
CA GLN A 178 1.61 0.94 0.64
C GLN A 178 2.18 2.09 1.48
N THR A 179 1.88 2.11 2.77
CA THR A 179 2.37 3.13 3.71
C THR A 179 3.89 3.08 3.86
N PHE A 180 4.47 1.89 4.03
CA PHE A 180 5.92 1.73 4.16
C PHE A 180 6.66 2.07 2.87
N ILE A 181 6.16 1.61 1.72
CA ILE A 181 6.76 1.91 0.41
C ILE A 181 6.75 3.42 0.16
N GLY A 182 5.62 4.06 0.46
CA GLY A 182 5.47 5.51 0.37
C GLY A 182 6.34 6.29 1.36
N GLY A 183 6.63 5.70 2.52
CA GLY A 183 7.43 6.29 3.60
C GLY A 183 6.57 6.85 4.73
N ALA A 184 6.44 6.09 5.82
CA ALA A 184 5.62 6.43 6.99
C ALA A 184 6.10 7.71 7.72
N GLY A 185 7.36 8.13 7.51
CA GLY A 185 7.91 9.37 8.08
C GLY A 185 7.53 10.65 7.33
N THR A 186 6.96 10.56 6.13
CA THR A 186 6.58 11.71 5.30
C THR A 186 5.06 11.84 5.26
N PHE A 187 4.52 13.05 5.46
CA PHE A 187 3.06 13.27 5.53
C PHE A 187 2.31 12.74 4.29
N PHE A 188 2.78 13.06 3.09
CA PHE A 188 2.20 12.56 1.83
C PHE A 188 2.78 11.21 1.37
N GLY A 189 3.71 10.62 2.15
CA GLY A 189 4.36 9.36 1.81
C GLY A 189 3.35 8.23 1.56
N PRO A 190 2.45 7.93 2.51
CA PRO A 190 1.46 6.85 2.34
C PRO A 190 0.54 7.04 1.13
N ALA A 191 0.15 8.28 0.82
CA ALA A 191 -0.66 8.57 -0.37
C ALA A 191 0.10 8.29 -1.67
N LEU A 192 1.38 8.67 -1.75
CA LEU A 192 2.26 8.35 -2.89
C LEU A 192 2.49 6.85 -3.03
N GLY A 193 2.69 6.16 -1.90
CA GLY A 193 2.86 4.72 -1.86
C GLY A 193 1.60 3.99 -2.34
N ALA A 194 0.42 4.39 -1.88
CA ALA A 194 -0.86 3.87 -2.34
C ALA A 194 -1.05 4.10 -3.85
N ALA A 195 -0.87 5.34 -4.35
CA ALA A 195 -1.01 5.64 -5.77
C ALA A 195 -0.05 4.82 -6.65
N THR A 196 1.22 4.75 -6.26
CA THR A 196 2.27 4.01 -7.00
C THR A 196 1.97 2.51 -6.99
N MET A 197 1.63 1.94 -5.84
CA MET A 197 1.36 0.51 -5.71
C MET A 197 0.05 0.11 -6.37
N THR A 198 -0.99 0.92 -6.31
CA THR A 198 -2.25 0.65 -7.03
C THR A 198 -2.04 0.70 -8.54
N PHE A 199 -1.30 1.69 -9.04
CA PHE A 199 -0.94 1.76 -10.46
C PHE A 199 -0.09 0.55 -10.87
N PHE A 200 0.93 0.22 -10.08
CA PHE A 200 1.78 -0.95 -10.31
C PHE A 200 0.97 -2.25 -10.31
N ALA A 201 0.10 -2.45 -9.33
CA ALA A 201 -0.73 -3.64 -9.21
C ALA A 201 -1.65 -3.79 -10.43
N ARG A 202 -2.26 -2.69 -10.91
CA ARG A 202 -3.13 -2.70 -12.09
C ARG A 202 -2.38 -3.03 -13.38
N VAL A 203 -1.23 -2.40 -13.61
CA VAL A 203 -0.41 -2.70 -14.80
C VAL A 203 0.12 -4.13 -14.74
N THR A 204 0.58 -4.57 -13.57
CA THR A 204 1.17 -5.91 -13.41
C THR A 204 0.12 -7.01 -13.46
N SER A 205 -1.10 -6.78 -12.96
CA SER A 205 -2.19 -7.76 -13.04
C SER A 205 -2.60 -8.05 -14.49
N ASP A 206 -2.49 -7.07 -15.38
CA ASP A 206 -2.79 -7.24 -16.81
C ASP A 206 -1.67 -8.01 -17.54
N LEU A 207 -0.44 -7.93 -17.04
CA LEU A 207 0.73 -8.55 -17.65
C LEU A 207 1.01 -9.97 -17.14
N THR A 208 0.80 -10.23 -15.85
CA THR A 208 1.18 -11.50 -15.21
C THR A 208 0.24 -11.90 -14.08
N ARG A 209 0.01 -13.22 -13.95
CA ARG A 209 -0.72 -13.81 -12.83
C ARG A 209 0.06 -13.76 -11.52
N SER A 210 1.39 -13.61 -11.57
CA SER A 210 2.27 -13.56 -10.39
C SER A 210 2.41 -12.18 -9.78
N TRP A 211 1.48 -11.25 -10.04
CA TRP A 211 1.57 -9.86 -9.60
C TRP A 211 1.72 -9.69 -8.08
N LEU A 212 1.13 -10.57 -7.26
CA LEU A 212 1.33 -10.58 -5.79
C LEU A 212 2.80 -10.79 -5.40
N LEU A 213 3.51 -11.67 -6.10
CA LEU A 213 4.92 -11.95 -5.84
C LEU A 213 5.77 -10.72 -6.15
N TYR A 214 5.51 -10.06 -7.27
CA TYR A 214 6.22 -8.82 -7.62
C TYR A 214 5.94 -7.68 -6.65
N GLN A 215 4.69 -7.55 -6.20
CA GLN A 215 4.32 -6.59 -5.15
C GLN A 215 5.10 -6.86 -3.85
N GLY A 216 5.21 -8.11 -3.41
CA GLY A 216 6.01 -8.49 -2.23
C GLY A 216 7.52 -8.26 -2.43
N LEU A 217 8.04 -8.57 -3.61
CA LEU A 217 9.46 -8.37 -3.92
C LEU A 217 9.84 -6.89 -3.90
N ILE A 218 9.02 -6.03 -4.51
CA ILE A 218 9.21 -4.57 -4.49
C ILE A 218 9.18 -4.06 -3.05
N PHE A 219 8.26 -4.54 -2.23
CA PHE A 219 8.23 -4.18 -0.81
C PHE A 219 9.55 -4.49 -0.11
N VAL A 220 10.08 -5.72 -0.24
CA VAL A 220 11.35 -6.12 0.38
C VAL A 220 12.51 -5.25 -0.12
N ILE A 221 12.58 -5.00 -1.42
CA ILE A 221 13.61 -4.14 -2.03
C ILE A 221 13.53 -2.72 -1.47
N VAL A 222 12.34 -2.12 -1.45
CA VAL A 222 12.14 -0.77 -0.93
C VAL A 222 12.50 -0.71 0.55
N MET A 223 12.08 -1.68 1.36
CA MET A 223 12.40 -1.70 2.79
C MET A 223 13.90 -1.88 3.07
N LEU A 224 14.61 -2.65 2.25
CA LEU A 224 16.05 -2.91 2.45
C LEU A 224 16.93 -1.77 1.95
N PHE A 225 16.56 -1.12 0.84
CA PHE A 225 17.40 -0.10 0.19
C PHE A 225 16.92 1.33 0.42
N VAL A 226 15.67 1.53 0.82
CA VAL A 226 15.02 2.84 0.98
C VAL A 226 14.20 2.86 2.30
N PRO A 227 14.85 2.86 3.47
CA PRO A 227 14.17 2.76 4.77
C PRO A 227 13.22 3.95 5.06
N ASP A 228 13.48 5.12 4.46
CA ASP A 228 12.61 6.30 4.58
C ASP A 228 11.44 6.32 3.57
N GLY A 229 11.36 5.30 2.70
CA GLY A 229 10.40 5.18 1.60
C GLY A 229 10.59 6.21 0.48
N ILE A 230 9.69 6.16 -0.50
CA ILE A 230 9.72 7.04 -1.70
C ILE A 230 9.59 8.51 -1.30
N GLY A 231 8.73 8.85 -0.35
CA GLY A 231 8.54 10.23 0.14
C GLY A 231 9.80 10.81 0.81
N GLY A 232 10.54 9.98 1.55
CA GLY A 232 11.82 10.35 2.13
C GLY A 232 12.88 10.67 1.08
N LEU A 233 12.97 9.84 0.03
CA LEU A 233 13.85 10.10 -1.11
C LEU A 233 13.51 11.43 -1.77
N ILE A 234 12.25 11.65 -2.17
CA ILE A 234 11.83 12.86 -2.86
C ILE A 234 12.16 14.11 -2.03
N SER A 235 11.82 14.11 -0.74
CA SER A 235 12.06 15.28 0.11
C SER A 235 13.55 15.58 0.33
N THR A 236 14.38 14.54 0.44
CA THR A 236 15.83 14.68 0.60
C THR A 236 16.50 15.17 -0.68
N HIS A 237 16.05 14.70 -1.83
CA HIS A 237 16.55 15.13 -3.13
C HIS A 237 16.07 16.55 -3.46
N ALA A 238 14.79 16.86 -3.22
CA ALA A 238 14.24 18.20 -3.45
C ALA A 238 14.93 19.29 -2.63
N ARG A 239 15.32 19.00 -1.37
CA ARG A 239 16.07 19.95 -0.53
C ARG A 239 17.54 20.13 -0.97
N ARG A 240 18.13 19.15 -1.66
CA ARG A 240 19.56 19.11 -1.99
C ARG A 240 19.87 19.41 -3.47
N LEU A 241 18.87 19.41 -4.34
CA LEU A 241 19.03 19.68 -5.76
C LEU A 241 18.86 21.17 -6.07
N ARG A 242 19.97 21.93 -6.10
CA ARG A 242 20.08 23.15 -6.93
C ARG A 242 20.49 22.74 -8.36
N ALA A 243 20.16 23.55 -9.36
CA ALA A 243 20.34 23.22 -10.79
C ALA A 243 21.77 22.72 -11.16
N THR A 244 22.81 23.22 -10.49
CA THR A 244 24.21 22.84 -10.71
C THR A 244 24.55 21.42 -10.23
N ALA A 245 23.87 20.91 -9.20
CA ALA A 245 24.08 19.57 -8.66
C ALA A 245 23.53 18.47 -9.58
N VAL A 246 22.48 18.77 -10.35
CA VAL A 246 21.78 17.82 -11.23
C VAL A 246 22.76 17.21 -12.26
N ARG A 247 23.65 18.02 -12.85
CA ARG A 247 24.59 17.55 -13.89
C ARG A 247 25.57 16.48 -13.39
N HIS A 248 25.96 16.53 -12.12
CA HIS A 248 26.85 15.53 -11.51
C HIS A 248 26.12 14.28 -11.03
N LEU A 249 24.79 14.34 -10.93
CA LEU A 249 23.94 13.24 -10.47
C LEU A 249 23.29 12.48 -11.63
N VAL A 250 23.09 13.09 -12.81
CA VAL A 250 22.38 12.42 -13.94
C VAL A 250 23.08 11.12 -14.37
N LEU A 251 24.37 11.16 -14.71
CA LEU A 251 25.10 9.97 -15.17
C LEU A 251 25.09 8.80 -14.16
N PRO A 252 25.42 9.01 -12.86
CA PRO A 252 25.37 7.92 -11.89
C PRO A 252 23.95 7.42 -11.62
N TYR A 253 22.91 8.26 -11.72
CA TYR A 253 21.52 7.82 -11.59
C TYR A 253 21.05 7.01 -12.81
N LEU A 254 21.43 7.41 -14.02
CA LEU A 254 21.14 6.65 -15.24
C LEU A 254 21.83 5.28 -15.21
N LEU A 255 23.08 5.20 -14.75
CA LEU A 255 23.78 3.92 -14.60
C LEU A 255 23.13 3.05 -13.52
N CYS A 256 22.71 3.64 -12.40
CA CYS A 256 21.97 2.91 -11.36
C CYS A 256 20.62 2.40 -11.87
N LEU A 257 19.89 3.21 -12.65
CA LEU A 257 18.64 2.83 -13.29
C LEU A 257 18.85 1.68 -14.27
N MET A 258 19.87 1.76 -15.13
CA MET A 258 20.22 0.72 -16.09
C MET A 258 20.52 -0.61 -15.39
N VAL A 259 21.33 -0.59 -14.33
CA VAL A 259 21.63 -1.79 -13.54
C VAL A 259 20.38 -2.35 -12.86
N GLY A 260 19.53 -1.47 -12.32
CA GLY A 260 18.24 -1.85 -11.74
C GLY A 260 17.32 -2.53 -12.75
N VAL A 261 17.22 -1.99 -13.97
CA VAL A 261 16.42 -2.56 -15.06
C VAL A 261 16.97 -3.92 -15.50
N LEU A 262 18.28 -4.06 -15.67
CA LEU A 262 18.91 -5.34 -16.04
C LEU A 262 18.59 -6.45 -15.02
N LEU A 263 18.73 -6.14 -13.73
CA LEU A 263 18.39 -7.08 -12.66
C LEU A 263 16.89 -7.38 -12.62
N ALA A 264 16.04 -6.36 -12.75
CA ALA A 264 14.59 -6.53 -12.75
C ALA A 264 14.13 -7.43 -13.90
N VAL A 265 14.62 -7.20 -15.13
CA VAL A 265 14.28 -8.03 -16.30
C VAL A 265 14.76 -9.47 -16.10
N GLY A 266 15.98 -9.66 -15.57
CA GLY A 266 16.49 -11.00 -15.25
C GLY A 266 15.62 -11.74 -14.23
N VAL A 267 15.24 -11.07 -13.14
CA VAL A 267 14.37 -11.65 -12.10
C VAL A 267 12.99 -11.97 -12.65
N VAL A 268 12.36 -11.02 -13.37
CA VAL A 268 11.03 -11.21 -13.98
C VAL A 268 11.04 -12.41 -14.91
N PHE A 269 12.06 -12.54 -15.76
CA PHE A 269 12.16 -13.67 -16.67
C PHE A 269 12.24 -15.02 -15.91
N VAL A 270 13.08 -15.13 -14.88
CA VAL A 270 13.16 -16.36 -14.05
C VAL A 270 11.85 -16.65 -13.37
N VAL A 271 11.24 -15.64 -12.74
CA VAL A 271 9.98 -15.79 -12.00
C VAL A 271 8.86 -16.27 -12.92
N GLU A 272 8.68 -15.64 -14.09
CA GLU A 272 7.66 -16.06 -15.04
C GLU A 272 7.91 -17.46 -15.59
N SER A 273 9.16 -17.78 -15.97
CA SER A 273 9.54 -19.11 -16.44
C SER A 273 9.23 -20.19 -15.40
N VAL A 274 9.57 -19.95 -14.14
CA VAL A 274 9.30 -20.88 -13.05
C VAL A 274 7.80 -20.99 -12.76
N HIS A 275 7.08 -19.86 -12.76
CA HIS A 275 5.64 -19.84 -12.55
C HIS A 275 4.88 -20.63 -13.61
N VAL A 276 5.21 -20.44 -14.90
CA VAL A 276 4.56 -21.17 -15.99
C VAL A 276 4.80 -22.66 -15.84
N VAL A 277 6.05 -23.08 -15.58
CA VAL A 277 6.40 -24.50 -15.43
C VAL A 277 5.73 -25.16 -14.23
N LEU A 278 5.52 -24.41 -13.14
CA LEU A 278 4.85 -24.88 -11.92
C LEU A 278 3.32 -24.70 -11.95
N SER A 279 2.77 -24.02 -12.95
CA SER A 279 1.34 -23.73 -13.00
C SER A 279 0.49 -24.97 -13.27
N ASP A 280 -0.70 -25.03 -12.67
CA ASP A 280 -1.66 -26.11 -12.93
C ASP A 280 -2.06 -26.20 -14.40
N ALA A 281 -2.15 -25.06 -15.09
CA ALA A 281 -2.43 -25.00 -16.52
C ALA A 281 -1.37 -25.74 -17.34
N TYR A 282 -0.09 -25.53 -17.02
CA TYR A 282 1.00 -26.23 -17.66
C TYR A 282 1.05 -27.71 -17.27
N ALA A 283 0.70 -28.05 -16.02
CA ALA A 283 0.57 -29.44 -15.59
C ALA A 283 -0.50 -30.20 -16.40
N VAL A 284 -1.62 -29.55 -16.76
CA VAL A 284 -2.64 -30.12 -17.65
C VAL A 284 -2.09 -30.33 -19.06
N MET A 285 -1.39 -29.34 -19.63
CA MET A 285 -0.75 -29.47 -20.95
C MET A 285 0.28 -30.61 -20.98
N ARG A 286 1.06 -30.76 -19.91
CA ARG A 286 2.03 -31.84 -19.72
C ARG A 286 1.36 -33.20 -19.64
N ARG A 287 0.24 -33.34 -18.91
CA ARG A 287 -0.54 -34.58 -18.85
C ARG A 287 -1.10 -34.97 -20.22
N ALA A 288 -1.57 -34.00 -21.00
CA ALA A 288 -2.05 -34.23 -22.37
C ALA A 288 -0.93 -34.73 -23.31
N HIS A 289 0.33 -34.38 -23.04
CA HIS A 289 1.50 -34.80 -23.82
C HIS A 289 2.30 -35.93 -23.14
N GLY A 290 1.62 -36.86 -22.45
CA GLY A 290 2.25 -38.05 -21.88
C GLY A 290 3.30 -37.77 -20.79
N GLY A 291 3.22 -36.61 -20.12
CA GLY A 291 4.17 -36.22 -19.07
C GLY A 291 5.42 -35.51 -19.57
N ALA A 292 5.56 -35.24 -20.87
CA ALA A 292 6.69 -34.50 -21.43
C ALA A 292 6.61 -32.99 -21.14
N LEU A 293 7.76 -32.35 -20.93
CA LEU A 293 7.84 -30.88 -20.86
C LEU A 293 7.59 -30.31 -22.26
N VAL A 294 6.65 -29.37 -22.36
CA VAL A 294 6.17 -28.78 -23.61
C VAL A 294 6.69 -27.34 -23.70
N PRO A 295 7.04 -26.82 -24.90
CA PRO A 295 7.37 -25.41 -25.07
C PRO A 295 6.22 -24.51 -24.62
N TYR A 296 6.55 -23.43 -23.91
CA TYR A 296 5.57 -22.43 -23.46
C TYR A 296 5.89 -21.06 -24.07
N ALA A 297 4.87 -20.25 -24.28
CA ALA A 297 5.05 -18.89 -24.78
C ALA A 297 5.32 -17.93 -23.62
N LEU A 298 6.42 -17.19 -23.69
CA LEU A 298 6.78 -16.09 -22.80
C LEU A 298 7.07 -14.84 -23.65
N PHE A 299 6.47 -13.70 -23.33
CA PHE A 299 6.66 -12.43 -24.07
C PHE A 299 6.46 -12.54 -25.59
N GLY A 300 5.51 -13.38 -26.04
CA GLY A 300 5.24 -13.60 -27.46
C GLY A 300 6.25 -14.48 -28.21
N ARG A 301 7.22 -15.10 -27.50
CA ARG A 301 8.15 -16.10 -28.05
C ARG A 301 8.00 -17.44 -27.36
N GLN A 302 8.25 -18.52 -28.08
CA GLN A 302 8.23 -19.87 -27.51
C GLN A 302 9.59 -20.19 -26.88
N PHE A 303 9.55 -20.68 -25.65
CA PHE A 303 10.70 -21.15 -24.91
C PHE A 303 10.51 -22.62 -24.54
N ASP A 304 11.54 -23.42 -24.79
CA ASP A 304 11.57 -24.83 -24.37
C ASP A 304 12.23 -24.93 -22.99
N PRO A 305 11.55 -25.47 -21.95
CA PRO A 305 12.13 -25.67 -20.63
C PRO A 305 13.39 -26.54 -20.61
N ARG A 306 13.54 -27.45 -21.59
CA ARG A 306 14.70 -28.37 -21.69
C ARG A 306 15.92 -27.68 -22.30
N SER A 307 15.70 -26.58 -23.03
CA SER A 307 16.80 -25.86 -23.66
C SER A 307 17.62 -25.10 -22.60
N PRO A 308 18.94 -25.28 -22.55
CA PRO A 308 19.79 -24.52 -21.64
C PRO A 308 19.75 -23.02 -21.92
N TRP A 309 19.42 -22.61 -23.15
CA TRP A 309 19.30 -21.20 -23.53
C TRP A 309 18.17 -20.47 -22.81
N THR A 310 17.07 -21.17 -22.48
CA THR A 310 15.96 -20.62 -21.71
C THR A 310 16.42 -20.13 -20.33
N TRP A 311 17.42 -20.80 -19.74
CA TRP A 311 17.96 -20.46 -18.41
C TRP A 311 19.24 -19.62 -18.47
N ALA A 312 20.00 -19.70 -19.57
CA ALA A 312 21.22 -18.92 -19.76
C ALA A 312 20.93 -17.42 -19.95
N ILE A 313 19.86 -17.06 -20.68
CA ILE A 313 19.48 -15.66 -20.90
C ILE A 313 19.25 -14.90 -19.59
N PRO A 314 18.37 -15.34 -18.66
CA PRO A 314 18.20 -14.67 -17.39
C PRO A 314 19.46 -14.69 -16.52
N ALA A 315 20.22 -15.79 -16.53
CA ALA A 315 21.46 -15.89 -15.76
C ALA A 315 22.49 -14.83 -16.18
N VAL A 316 22.66 -14.60 -17.49
CA VAL A 316 23.56 -13.57 -18.02
C VAL A 316 23.09 -12.17 -17.62
N LEU A 317 21.79 -11.88 -17.69
CA LEU A 317 21.23 -10.60 -17.28
C LEU A 317 21.48 -10.31 -15.79
N LEU A 318 21.27 -11.32 -14.93
CA LEU A 318 21.51 -11.21 -13.50
C LEU A 318 23.00 -11.03 -13.18
N LEU A 319 23.88 -11.81 -13.81
CA LEU A 319 25.33 -11.71 -13.62
C LEU A 319 25.88 -10.36 -14.10
N ALA A 320 25.42 -9.89 -15.26
CA ALA A 320 25.81 -8.57 -15.79
C ALA A 320 25.35 -7.43 -14.87
N GLY A 321 24.09 -7.49 -14.40
CA GLY A 321 23.58 -6.53 -13.41
C GLY A 321 24.36 -6.55 -12.09
N ALA A 322 24.67 -7.74 -11.58
CA ALA A 322 25.45 -7.92 -10.35
C ALA A 322 26.89 -7.40 -10.50
N ALA A 323 27.53 -7.60 -11.66
CA ALA A 323 28.87 -7.11 -11.93
C ALA A 323 28.95 -5.58 -12.03
N LEU A 324 27.90 -4.92 -12.52
CA LEU A 324 27.84 -3.45 -12.68
C LEU A 324 27.40 -2.72 -11.41
N LEU A 325 26.78 -3.43 -10.45
CA LEU A 325 26.30 -2.89 -9.17
C LEU A 325 27.38 -2.17 -8.32
N PRO A 326 28.60 -2.72 -8.15
CA PRO A 326 29.67 -2.04 -7.42
C PRO A 326 30.12 -0.74 -8.09
N LEU A 327 30.17 -0.71 -9.43
CA LEU A 327 30.53 0.46 -10.20
C LEU A 327 29.47 1.56 -10.04
N ALA A 328 28.19 1.19 -10.16
CA ALA A 328 27.06 2.10 -9.94
C ALA A 328 27.09 2.74 -8.54
N ARG A 329 27.35 1.94 -7.50
CA ARG A 329 27.47 2.41 -6.10
C ARG A 329 28.65 3.36 -5.89
N ARG A 330 29.79 3.10 -6.53
CA ARG A 330 30.98 3.96 -6.44
C ARG A 330 30.74 5.32 -7.13
N LEU A 331 30.14 5.31 -8.31
CA LEU A 331 29.87 6.53 -9.09
C LEU A 331 28.77 7.41 -8.45
N THR A 332 27.74 6.80 -7.86
CA THR A 332 26.71 7.55 -7.10
C THR A 332 27.30 8.22 -5.86
N ARG A 333 28.15 7.51 -5.08
CA ARG A 333 28.82 8.11 -3.90
C ARG A 333 29.71 9.29 -4.28
N THR A 334 30.49 9.16 -5.37
CA THR A 334 31.37 10.24 -5.85
C THR A 334 30.61 11.40 -6.51
N GLY A 335 29.48 11.13 -7.17
CA GLY A 335 28.59 12.18 -7.68
C GLY A 335 27.98 13.00 -6.55
N TRP A 336 27.54 12.34 -5.47
CA TRP A 336 27.02 13.01 -4.27
C TRP A 336 28.06 13.84 -3.53
N SER A 337 29.31 13.36 -3.39
CA SER A 337 30.37 14.16 -2.75
C SER A 337 30.69 15.42 -3.54
N ARG A 338 30.71 15.35 -4.87
CA ARG A 338 30.91 16.52 -5.74
C ARG A 338 29.75 17.51 -5.67
N ALA A 339 28.52 17.01 -5.70
CA ALA A 339 27.32 17.84 -5.59
C ALA A 339 27.24 18.61 -4.27
N LEU A 340 27.66 17.99 -3.16
CA LEU A 340 27.72 18.63 -1.84
C LEU A 340 28.84 19.68 -1.77
N ASN A 341 30.02 19.41 -2.33
CA ASN A 341 31.13 20.37 -2.32
C ASN A 341 30.82 21.64 -3.13
N THR A 342 30.07 21.53 -4.23
CA THR A 342 29.60 22.70 -5.00
C THR A 342 28.52 23.52 -4.31
N SER A 343 27.98 23.06 -3.18
CA SER A 343 26.95 23.78 -2.41
C SER A 343 27.49 24.67 -1.29
N VAL A 344 28.78 24.52 -0.96
CA VAL A 344 29.48 25.27 0.10
C VAL A 344 30.27 26.47 -0.47
N ALA A 345 30.53 26.48 -1.79
CA ALA A 345 31.16 27.58 -2.52
C ALA A 345 30.10 28.52 -3.13
#